data_AF-A0A7J8XEC8-F1
#
_entry.id   AF-A0A7J8XEC8-F1
#
_cell.length_a   1.000
_cell.length_b   1.000
_cell.length_c   1.000
_cell.angle_alpha   90.00
_cell.angle_beta   90.00
_cell.angle_gamma   90.00
#
_symmetry.space_group_name_H-M   'P 1'
#
loop_
_entity.id
_entity.type
_entity.pdbx_description
1 polymer ?
#
loop_
_entity_poly.entity_id
_entity_poly.type
_entity_poly.pdbx_seq_one_letter_code
_entity_poly.pdbx_strand_id
1 'polypeptide(L)'
;MVEEREEKKTYAAGSGYREFSGRNEFSSNVLHGILACAMWIGALHFDFYLLVFSLLFLPFSKFLLVVGLLLVFAVVPIDHNSKFGLRLARYICRNMSNYFPTTLHVEDINYFQPDRAYGL
;
A
#
# COMPACT_ATOMS: atom_id res chain seq x y z
N MET A 1 -36.86 -6.21 -7.30
CA MET A 1 -35.99 -5.29 -8.08
C MET A 1 -36.27 -3.80 -7.82
N VAL A 2 -37.33 -3.42 -7.09
CA VAL A 2 -37.55 -2.03 -6.65
C VAL A 2 -37.15 -1.82 -5.18
N GLU A 3 -37.31 -2.84 -4.32
CA GLU A 3 -36.93 -2.78 -2.88
C GLU A 3 -35.42 -2.64 -2.61
N GLU A 4 -34.53 -3.34 -3.33
CA GLU A 4 -33.07 -3.14 -3.19
C GLU A 4 -32.60 -1.72 -3.54
N ARG A 5 -33.39 -0.99 -4.36
CA ARG A 5 -33.09 0.39 -4.76
C ARG A 5 -33.57 1.42 -3.75
N GLU A 6 -34.46 1.03 -2.84
CA GLU A 6 -34.97 1.87 -1.75
C GLU A 6 -34.18 1.66 -0.45
N GLU A 7 -33.67 0.46 -0.19
CA GLU A 7 -32.80 0.22 0.96
C GLU A 7 -31.49 1.02 0.86
N LYS A 8 -31.00 1.25 -0.36
CA LYS A 8 -29.84 2.12 -0.63
C LYS A 8 -30.09 3.62 -0.40
N LYS A 9 -31.34 4.05 -0.17
CA LYS A 9 -31.73 5.46 -0.04
C LYS A 9 -32.04 5.91 1.39
N THR A 10 -31.91 5.04 2.39
CA THR A 10 -32.26 5.39 3.77
C THR A 10 -31.15 5.06 4.77
N TYR A 11 -29.92 5.36 4.40
CA TYR A 11 -28.91 5.72 5.40
C TYR A 11 -28.69 7.22 5.24
N ALA A 12 -29.53 8.00 5.93
CA ALA A 12 -29.23 9.39 6.20
C ALA A 12 -27.98 9.42 7.07
N ALA A 13 -26.83 9.33 6.38
CA ALA A 13 -25.52 9.69 6.83
C ALA A 13 -25.62 10.90 7.78
N GLY A 14 -25.39 10.65 9.08
CA GLY A 14 -25.15 11.74 10.02
C GLY A 14 -24.04 12.65 9.50
N SER A 15 -23.93 13.88 10.00
CA SER A 15 -23.07 14.93 9.43
C SER A 15 -21.56 14.66 9.39
N GLY A 16 -21.13 13.40 9.57
CA GLY A 16 -19.75 12.90 9.51
C GLY A 16 -19.50 11.76 8.52
N TYR A 17 -20.51 11.22 7.82
CA TYR A 17 -20.29 10.17 6.82
C TYR A 17 -19.63 10.73 5.56
N ARG A 18 -18.51 10.13 5.15
CA ARG A 18 -17.82 10.48 3.91
C ARG A 18 -17.32 9.21 3.22
N GLU A 19 -17.80 9.00 1.99
CA GLU A 19 -17.30 7.94 1.13
C GLU A 19 -16.03 8.43 0.43
N PHE A 20 -14.88 7.86 0.79
CA PHE A 20 -13.62 8.13 0.09
C PHE A 20 -13.43 7.07 -1.00
N SER A 21 -13.62 7.49 -2.24
CA SER A 21 -13.33 6.67 -3.41
C SER A 21 -11.94 7.03 -3.94
N GLY A 22 -10.98 6.11 -3.81
CA GLY A 22 -9.59 6.32 -4.27
C GLY A 22 -9.48 6.75 -5.74
N ARG A 23 -10.47 6.39 -6.57
CA ARG A 23 -10.56 6.76 -8.00
C ARG A 23 -10.99 8.21 -8.24
N ASN A 24 -11.82 8.76 -7.36
CA ASN A 24 -12.36 10.12 -7.48
C ASN A 24 -11.45 11.15 -6.79
N GLU A 25 -10.81 10.79 -5.67
CA GLU A 25 -9.92 11.68 -4.91
C GLU A 25 -8.52 11.79 -5.54
N PHE A 26 -8.08 10.74 -6.23
CA PHE A 26 -6.75 10.65 -6.85
C PHE A 26 -6.89 10.24 -8.31
N SER A 27 -7.27 11.19 -9.18
CA SER A 27 -7.27 11.00 -10.63
C SER A 27 -5.83 10.84 -11.16
N SER A 28 -5.18 9.71 -10.89
CA SER A 28 -3.87 9.39 -11.43
C SER A 28 -4.02 8.44 -12.63
N ASN A 29 -3.13 8.61 -13.61
CA ASN A 29 -3.12 7.76 -14.80
C ASN A 29 -2.88 6.30 -14.39
N VAL A 30 -3.57 5.36 -15.04
CA VAL A 30 -3.42 3.91 -14.81
C VAL A 30 -1.96 3.45 -14.85
N LEU A 31 -1.13 4.09 -15.68
CA LEU A 31 0.32 3.87 -15.75
C LEU A 31 1.05 4.10 -14.41
N HIS A 32 0.66 5.12 -13.65
CA HIS A 32 1.25 5.36 -12.32
C HIS A 32 0.83 4.27 -11.33
N GLY A 33 -0.40 3.77 -11.42
CA GLY A 33 -0.88 2.63 -10.64
C GLY A 33 -0.10 1.35 -10.97
N ILE A 34 0.08 1.05 -12.26
CA ILE A 34 0.89 -0.09 -12.72
C ILE A 34 2.33 0.04 -12.23
N LEU A 35 2.94 1.23 -12.37
CA LEU A 35 4.31 1.46 -11.91
C LEU A 35 4.43 1.29 -10.39
N ALA A 36 3.47 1.80 -9.61
CA ALA A 36 3.45 1.62 -8.16
C ALA A 36 3.32 0.14 -7.77
N CYS A 37 2.43 -0.61 -8.43
CA CYS A 37 2.28 -2.06 -8.22
C CYS A 37 3.54 -2.83 -8.61
N ALA A 38 4.18 -2.46 -9.74
CA ALA A 38 5.43 -3.07 -10.19
C ALA A 38 6.58 -2.77 -9.22
N MET A 39 6.66 -1.56 -8.68
CA MET A 39 7.66 -1.22 -7.66
C MET A 39 7.43 -1.94 -6.35
N TRP A 40 6.17 -2.15 -5.96
CA TRP A 40 5.83 -2.86 -4.72
C TRP A 40 5.99 -4.37 -4.85
N ILE A 41 5.17 -5.00 -5.68
CA ILE A 41 5.13 -6.46 -5.85
C ILE A 41 6.35 -6.95 -6.64
N GLY A 42 6.80 -6.18 -7.63
CA GLY A 42 7.96 -6.55 -8.43
C GLY A 42 9.26 -6.54 -7.63
N ALA A 43 9.40 -5.67 -6.62
CA ALA A 43 10.55 -5.73 -5.70
C ALA A 43 10.54 -7.04 -4.88
N LEU A 44 9.40 -7.43 -4.34
CA LEU A 44 9.25 -8.70 -3.61
C LEU A 44 9.56 -9.91 -4.51
N HIS A 45 9.05 -9.91 -5.73
CA HIS A 45 9.33 -10.97 -6.70
C HIS A 45 10.80 -10.98 -7.10
N PHE A 46 11.43 -9.81 -7.28
CA PHE A 46 12.84 -9.70 -7.61
C PHE A 46 13.73 -10.36 -6.55
N ASP A 47 13.51 -10.09 -5.26
CA ASP A 47 14.29 -10.69 -4.18
C ASP A 47 14.14 -12.23 -4.16
N PHE A 48 12.91 -12.72 -4.34
CA PHE A 48 12.65 -14.16 -4.44
C PHE A 48 13.37 -14.81 -5.63
N TYR A 49 13.23 -14.23 -6.83
CA TYR A 49 13.88 -14.75 -8.03
C TYR A 49 15.41 -14.65 -7.92
N LEU A 50 15.94 -13.60 -7.30
CA LEU A 50 17.37 -13.44 -7.07
C LEU A 50 17.92 -14.55 -6.16
N LEU A 51 17.18 -14.95 -5.12
CA LEU A 51 17.53 -16.09 -4.27
C LEU A 51 17.48 -17.42 -5.03
N VAL A 52 16.38 -17.70 -5.74
CA VAL A 52 16.21 -18.94 -6.51
C VAL A 52 17.26 -19.04 -7.62
N PHE A 53 17.48 -17.97 -8.37
CA PHE A 53 18.48 -17.90 -9.42
C PHE A 53 19.89 -18.09 -8.86
N SER A 54 20.22 -17.41 -7.75
CA SER A 54 21.52 -17.61 -7.10
C SER A 54 21.71 -19.03 -6.58
N LEU A 55 20.65 -19.70 -6.13
CA LEU A 55 20.74 -21.09 -5.70
C LEU A 55 20.99 -22.06 -6.87
N LEU A 56 20.38 -21.82 -8.03
CA LEU A 56 20.47 -22.70 -9.19
C LEU A 56 21.75 -22.49 -10.03
N PHE A 57 22.23 -21.24 -10.14
CA PHE A 57 23.30 -20.88 -11.08
C PHE A 57 24.64 -20.59 -10.41
N LEU A 58 24.68 -20.32 -9.10
CA LEU A 58 25.91 -20.00 -8.38
C LEU A 58 26.35 -21.14 -7.45
N PRO A 59 27.67 -21.34 -7.24
CA PRO A 59 28.15 -22.27 -6.22
C PRO A 59 27.71 -21.81 -4.84
N PHE A 60 27.47 -22.76 -3.93
CA PHE A 60 26.85 -22.52 -2.62
C PHE A 60 27.49 -21.39 -1.80
N SER A 61 28.82 -21.26 -1.86
CA SER A 61 29.56 -20.17 -1.18
C SER A 61 29.14 -18.77 -1.68
N LYS A 62 28.89 -18.61 -2.99
CA LYS A 62 28.46 -17.34 -3.58
C LYS A 62 26.99 -17.07 -3.27
N PHE A 63 26.15 -18.10 -3.26
CA PHE A 63 24.77 -17.99 -2.80
C PHE A 63 24.69 -17.47 -1.36
N LEU A 64 25.50 -18.01 -0.45
CA LEU A 64 25.55 -17.53 0.94
C LEU A 64 25.96 -16.05 1.03
N LEU A 65 26.85 -15.58 0.14
CA LEU A 65 27.22 -14.17 0.07
C LEU A 65 26.01 -13.31 -0.35
N VAL A 66 25.24 -13.75 -1.34
CA VAL A 66 24.00 -13.07 -1.78
C VAL A 66 22.97 -13.02 -0.65
N VAL A 67 22.76 -14.13 0.07
CA VAL A 67 21.88 -14.18 1.24
C VAL A 67 22.37 -13.24 2.34
N GLY A 68 23.67 -13.25 2.64
CA GLY A 68 24.27 -12.36 3.63
C GLY A 68 24.08 -10.88 3.26
N LEU A 69 24.24 -10.53 1.98
CA LEU A 69 24.02 -9.17 1.49
C LEU A 69 22.56 -8.73 1.66
N LEU A 70 21.60 -9.58 1.30
CA LEU A 70 20.18 -9.32 1.51
C LEU A 70 19.83 -9.13 3.00
N LEU A 71 20.41 -9.96 3.87
CA LEU A 71 20.24 -9.82 5.33
C LEU A 71 20.84 -8.51 5.86
N VAL A 72 21.99 -8.07 5.34
CA VAL A 72 22.54 -6.76 5.69
C VAL A 72 21.56 -5.65 5.32
N PHE A 73 20.98 -5.67 4.12
CA PHE A 73 19.97 -4.67 3.75
C PHE A 73 18.69 -4.74 4.58
N ALA A 74 18.30 -5.93 5.06
CA ALA A 74 17.15 -6.10 5.94
C ALA A 74 17.39 -5.59 7.38
N VAL A 75 18.62 -5.72 7.89
CA VAL A 75 18.98 -5.35 9.27
C VAL A 75 19.44 -3.90 9.37
N VAL A 76 20.04 -3.34 8.32
CA VAL A 76 20.48 -1.95 8.30
C VAL A 76 19.25 -1.05 8.51
N PRO A 77 19.20 -0.25 9.59
CA PRO A 77 18.06 0.60 9.85
C PRO A 77 17.99 1.65 8.74
N ILE A 78 16.93 1.56 7.92
CA ILE A 78 16.60 2.61 6.98
C ILE A 78 16.20 3.84 7.79
N ASP A 79 16.81 4.99 7.50
CA ASP A 79 16.45 6.24 8.16
C ASP A 79 14.96 6.52 7.96
N HIS A 80 14.20 6.49 9.06
CA HIS A 80 12.75 6.67 9.07
C HIS A 80 12.38 8.12 8.72
N ASN A 81 13.32 9.05 8.90
CA ASN A 81 13.19 10.45 8.51
C ASN A 81 13.70 10.74 7.10
N SER A 82 14.06 9.72 6.32
CA SER A 82 14.45 9.89 4.92
C SER A 82 13.30 10.51 4.12
N LYS A 83 13.47 11.77 3.74
CA LYS A 83 12.50 12.51 2.93
C LYS A 83 12.21 11.81 1.60
N PHE A 84 13.19 11.08 1.06
CA PHE A 84 13.04 10.32 -0.18
C PHE A 84 12.18 9.07 0.05
N GLY A 85 12.49 8.26 1.06
CA GLY A 85 11.69 7.07 1.39
C GLY A 85 10.23 7.42 1.67
N LEU A 86 10.01 8.50 2.41
CA LEU A 86 8.65 8.97 2.72
C LEU A 86 7.90 9.49 1.48
N ARG A 87 8.60 10.11 0.51
CA ARG A 87 8.00 10.52 -0.78
C ARG A 87 7.67 9.30 -1.63
N LEU A 88 8.56 8.32 -1.67
CA LEU A 88 8.39 7.07 -2.41
C LEU A 88 7.21 6.26 -1.87
N ALA A 89 7.16 6.06 -0.55
CA ALA A 89 6.06 5.36 0.12
C ALA A 89 4.73 6.05 -0.16
N ARG A 90 4.66 7.39 -0.01
CA ARG A 90 3.45 8.16 -0.36
C ARG A 90 3.07 8.00 -1.82
N TYR A 91 4.02 8.00 -2.74
CA TYR A 91 3.76 7.80 -4.17
C TYR A 91 3.21 6.39 -4.45
N ILE A 92 3.82 5.35 -3.88
CA ILE A 92 3.38 3.97 -4.05
C ILE A 92 1.98 3.80 -3.48
N CYS A 93 1.76 4.18 -2.21
CA CYS A 93 0.45 4.03 -1.56
C CYS A 93 -0.64 4.82 -2.28
N ARG A 94 -0.39 6.08 -2.65
CA ARG A 94 -1.39 6.93 -3.33
C ARG A 94 -1.81 6.37 -4.69
N ASN A 95 -0.87 5.82 -5.45
CA ASN A 95 -1.18 5.25 -6.77
C ASN A 95 -1.69 3.81 -6.70
N MET A 96 -1.30 3.04 -5.69
CA MET A 96 -1.79 1.68 -5.44
C MET A 96 -3.25 1.67 -4.98
N SER A 97 -3.68 2.65 -4.16
CA SER A 97 -5.09 2.87 -3.81
C SER A 97 -5.98 3.30 -4.99
N ASN A 98 -5.37 3.76 -6.10
CA ASN A 98 -6.11 4.01 -7.33
C ASN A 98 -6.21 2.74 -8.20
N TYR A 99 -5.20 1.86 -8.14
CA TYR A 99 -5.21 0.56 -8.83
C TYR A 99 -6.16 -0.45 -8.16
N PHE A 100 -6.12 -0.56 -6.83
CA PHE A 100 -7.12 -1.26 -6.03
C PHE A 100 -8.12 -0.23 -5.51
N PRO A 101 -9.31 -0.08 -6.12
CA PRO A 101 -10.29 0.90 -5.67
C PRO A 101 -10.86 0.47 -4.32
N THR A 102 -10.17 0.81 -3.24
CA THR A 102 -10.67 0.64 -1.89
C THR A 102 -11.62 1.78 -1.60
N THR A 103 -12.90 1.49 -1.47
CA THR A 103 -13.91 2.44 -1.01
C THR A 103 -13.95 2.41 0.51
N LEU A 104 -13.30 3.38 1.14
CA LEU A 104 -13.36 3.50 2.59
C LEU A 104 -14.65 4.24 2.95
N HIS A 105 -15.61 3.50 3.49
CA HIS A 105 -16.81 4.06 4.09
C HIS A 105 -16.45 4.52 5.50
N VAL A 106 -16.26 5.83 5.68
CA VAL A 106 -15.99 6.40 7.00
C VAL A 106 -17.32 6.89 7.56
N GLU A 107 -17.82 6.21 8.59
CA GLU A 107 -19.10 6.53 9.22
C GLU A 107 -19.03 7.80 10.08
N ASP A 108 -17.86 8.15 10.62
CA ASP A 108 -17.65 9.41 11.34
C ASP A 108 -16.19 9.88 11.29
N ILE A 109 -15.88 10.80 10.36
CA ILE A 109 -14.51 11.32 10.21
C ILE A 109 -14.05 12.15 11.42
N ASN A 110 -14.99 12.71 12.18
CA ASN A 110 -14.69 13.51 13.37
C ASN A 110 -14.26 12.64 14.55
N TYR A 111 -14.46 11.31 14.48
CA TYR A 111 -14.00 10.43 15.52
C TYR A 111 -12.48 10.37 15.54
N PHE A 112 -11.78 10.49 14.39
CA PHE A 112 -10.31 10.42 14.22
C PHE A 112 -9.55 11.70 14.65
N GLN A 113 -9.75 12.15 15.89
CA GLN A 113 -8.87 13.10 16.58
C GLN A 113 -7.55 12.45 17.03
N PRO A 114 -6.38 12.86 16.51
CA PRO A 114 -5.07 12.32 16.91
C PRO A 114 -4.78 12.50 18.42
N ASP A 115 -5.52 13.39 19.07
CA ASP A 115 -5.38 13.75 20.48
C ASP A 115 -6.25 12.87 21.40
N ARG A 116 -7.02 11.92 20.86
CA ARG A 116 -7.91 11.04 21.61
C ARG A 116 -7.43 9.59 21.50
N ALA A 117 -7.23 8.95 22.65
CA ALA A 117 -6.97 7.51 22.68
C ALA A 117 -8.26 6.74 22.35
N TYR A 118 -8.26 5.99 21.24
CA TYR A 118 -9.31 5.01 20.92
C TYR A 118 -9.03 3.74 21.72
N GLY A 119 -9.34 3.78 22.99
CA GLY A 119 -9.25 2.63 23.89
C GLY A 119 -10.55 2.48 24.65
N LEU A 120 -11.22 1.36 24.43
CA LEU A 120 -12.08 0.72 25.42
C LEU A 120 -11.60 -0.73 25.51
#